data_AF-A0AAW1L7P8-F1
#
_entry.id   AF-A0AAW1L7P8-F1
#
_cell.length_a   1.000
_cell.length_b   1.000
_cell.length_c   1.000
_cell.angle_alpha   90.00
_cell.angle_beta   90.00
_cell.angle_gamma   90.00
#
_symmetry.space_group_name_H-M   'P 1'
#
loop_
_entity.id
_entity.type
_entity.pdbx_description
1 polymer ?
#
loop_
_entity_poly.entity_id
_entity_poly.type
_entity_poly.pdbx_seq_one_letter_code
_entity_poly.pdbx_strand_id
1 'polypeptide(L)'
;MKQAIEHVKANLMGYREASRHFNVPLSTLYCFCRIRRATRNTWNAECMREAIECIRSKRMGYKKAALLYGVPRTTLYRLCQLHGPAEEIVKTKLGRPFHFTYGGIRQIKRKKFLHNGHYKRTTRKNLKRLMMIKSVVEKWAKIA
;
A
#
# COMPACT_ATOMS: atom_id res chain seq x y z
N MET A 1 -6.51 26.06 1.78
CA MET A 1 -6.66 24.59 2.00
C MET A 1 -5.88 24.05 3.19
N LYS A 2 -4.56 24.26 3.34
CA LYS A 2 -3.78 23.74 4.48
C LYS A 2 -4.30 24.24 5.84
N GLN A 3 -4.52 25.55 5.95
CA GLN A 3 -5.11 26.21 7.13
C GLN A 3 -6.47 25.60 7.50
N ALA A 4 -7.38 25.44 6.53
CA ALA A 4 -8.68 24.81 6.74
C ALA A 4 -8.59 23.40 7.36
N ILE A 5 -7.59 22.60 6.96
CA ILE A 5 -7.37 21.27 7.51
C ILE A 5 -6.84 21.34 8.94
N GLU A 6 -5.96 22.29 9.25
CA GLU A 6 -5.42 22.49 10.60
C GLU A 6 -6.50 22.90 11.59
N HIS A 7 -7.33 23.89 11.25
CA HIS A 7 -8.43 24.31 12.13
C HIS A 7 -9.44 23.19 12.41
N VAL A 8 -9.79 22.40 11.39
CA VAL A 8 -10.67 21.24 11.55
C VAL A 8 -10.01 20.13 12.38
N LYS A 9 -8.71 19.88 12.21
CA LYS A 9 -7.97 18.88 13.00
C LYS A 9 -7.78 19.29 14.46
N ALA A 10 -7.60 20.58 14.72
CA ALA A 10 -7.48 21.16 16.05
C ALA A 10 -8.85 21.29 16.76
N ASN A 11 -9.95 20.80 16.16
CA ASN A 11 -11.32 20.93 16.64
C ASN A 11 -11.76 22.40 16.87
N LEU A 12 -11.14 23.36 16.21
CA LEU A 12 -11.48 24.78 16.34
C LEU A 12 -12.77 25.14 15.59
N MET A 13 -13.11 24.39 14.54
CA MET A 13 -14.28 24.66 13.70
C MET A 13 -14.79 23.41 12.98
N GLY A 14 -16.09 23.41 12.63
CA GLY A 14 -16.71 22.32 11.89
C GLY A 14 -16.35 22.30 10.39
N TYR A 15 -16.52 21.14 9.74
CA TYR A 15 -16.24 20.98 8.30
C TYR A 15 -17.00 21.96 7.41
N ARG A 16 -18.26 22.26 7.75
CA ARG A 16 -19.14 23.16 6.99
C ARG A 16 -18.71 24.62 7.13
N GLU A 17 -18.33 25.04 8.34
CA GLU A 17 -17.78 26.37 8.61
C GLU A 17 -16.44 26.55 7.91
N ALA A 18 -15.55 25.56 8.02
CA ALA A 18 -14.25 25.58 7.34
C ALA A 18 -14.40 25.66 5.80
N SER A 19 -15.41 25.00 5.24
CA SER A 19 -15.69 25.07 3.81
C SER A 19 -16.04 26.49 3.37
N ARG A 20 -16.90 27.19 4.14
CA ARG A 20 -17.30 28.56 3.88
C ARG A 20 -16.17 29.56 4.09
N HIS A 21 -15.47 29.48 5.23
CA HIS A 21 -14.40 30.42 5.58
C HIS A 21 -13.20 30.36 4.62
N PHE A 22 -12.79 29.16 4.23
CA PHE A 22 -11.60 28.98 3.39
C PHE A 22 -11.93 28.77 1.90
N ASN A 23 -13.22 28.86 1.53
CA ASN A 23 -13.73 28.58 0.20
C ASN A 23 -13.17 27.27 -0.39
N VAL A 24 -13.17 26.21 0.42
CA VAL A 24 -12.74 24.87 0.01
C VAL A 24 -13.97 23.97 -0.04
N PRO A 25 -14.19 23.18 -1.11
CA PRO A 25 -15.33 22.27 -1.17
C PRO A 25 -15.35 21.31 0.03
N LEU A 26 -16.54 21.12 0.60
CA LEU A 26 -16.76 20.25 1.75
C LEU A 26 -16.25 18.81 1.51
N SER A 27 -16.45 18.30 0.29
CA SER A 27 -15.98 16.99 -0.17
C SER A 27 -14.45 16.88 -0.09
N THR A 28 -13.73 17.95 -0.45
CA THR A 28 -12.27 18.03 -0.33
C THR A 28 -11.84 17.96 1.13
N LEU A 29 -12.49 18.70 2.03
CA LEU A 29 -12.17 18.65 3.46
C LEU A 29 -12.45 17.27 4.07
N TYR A 30 -13.60 16.66 3.76
CA TYR A 30 -13.93 15.30 4.22
C TYR A 30 -12.92 14.26 3.73
N CYS A 31 -12.57 14.26 2.45
CA CYS A 31 -11.60 13.34 1.89
C CYS A 31 -10.23 13.49 2.58
N PHE A 32 -9.72 14.71 2.73
CA PHE A 32 -8.39 14.93 3.28
C PHE A 32 -8.31 14.66 4.80
N CYS A 33 -9.34 15.03 5.56
CA CYS A 33 -9.34 14.85 7.02
C CYS A 33 -9.67 13.41 7.43
N ARG A 34 -10.56 12.71 6.70
CA ARG A 34 -10.93 11.31 6.99
C ARG A 34 -9.85 10.32 6.55
N ILE A 35 -9.29 10.48 5.35
CA ILE A 35 -8.32 9.51 4.78
C ILE A 35 -6.97 9.58 5.50
N ARG A 36 -6.56 10.77 5.97
CA ARG A 36 -5.26 10.95 6.65
C ARG A 36 -5.28 10.68 8.16
N ARG A 37 -6.46 10.46 8.75
CA ARG A 37 -6.61 10.13 10.18
C ARG A 37 -6.24 8.68 10.52
N ALA A 38 -6.12 7.80 9.54
CA ALA A 38 -5.41 6.54 9.74
C ALA A 38 -3.91 6.85 9.81
N THR A 39 -3.46 7.41 10.94
CA THR A 39 -2.09 7.24 11.39
C THR A 39 -1.88 5.74 11.39
N ARG A 40 -1.18 5.23 10.37
CA ARG A 40 -0.74 3.84 10.39
C ARG A 40 0.00 3.72 11.71
N ASN A 41 -0.52 2.96 12.67
CA ASN A 41 0.17 2.72 13.93
C ASN A 41 1.60 2.26 13.58
N THR A 42 2.55 3.17 13.72
CA THR A 42 3.96 2.91 13.51
C THR A 42 4.41 2.19 14.76
N TRP A 43 4.34 0.87 14.70
CA TRP A 43 4.93 0.01 15.71
C TRP A 43 6.46 0.18 15.69
N ASN A 44 7.10 -0.02 16.84
CA ASN A 44 8.55 0.04 16.93
C ASN A 44 9.17 -1.12 16.13
N ALA A 45 10.12 -0.78 15.26
CA ALA A 45 10.84 -1.74 14.42
C ALA A 45 11.59 -2.79 15.26
N GLU A 46 12.17 -2.36 16.39
CA GLU A 46 12.91 -3.22 17.31
C GLU A 46 12.00 -4.30 17.92
N CYS A 47 10.87 -3.86 18.50
CA CYS A 47 9.90 -4.76 19.11
C CYS A 47 9.29 -5.75 18.10
N MET A 48 9.11 -5.33 16.85
CA MET A 48 8.62 -6.23 15.79
C MET A 48 9.65 -7.30 15.43
N ARG A 49 10.94 -6.96 15.41
CA ARG A 49 12.02 -7.93 15.14
C ARG A 49 12.07 -9.01 16.21
N GLU A 50 12.10 -8.61 17.48
CA GLU A 50 12.13 -9.53 18.61
C GLU A 50 10.89 -10.45 18.63
N ALA A 51 9.72 -9.88 18.32
CA ALA A 51 8.48 -10.66 18.20
C ALA A 51 8.57 -11.73 17.09
N ILE A 52 9.16 -11.40 15.94
CA ILE A 52 9.35 -12.34 14.82
C ILE A 52 10.31 -13.46 15.21
N GLU A 53 11.42 -13.13 15.87
CA GLU A 53 12.41 -14.11 16.33
C GLU A 53 11.84 -15.07 17.37
N CYS A 54 11.08 -14.56 18.34
CA CYS A 54 10.43 -15.40 19.36
C CYS A 54 9.38 -16.35 18.75
N ILE A 55 8.69 -15.93 17.69
CA ILE A 55 7.72 -16.79 16.98
C ILE A 55 8.44 -17.83 16.13
N ARG A 56 9.52 -17.45 15.43
CA ARG A 56 10.30 -18.37 14.58
C ARG A 56 11.02 -19.44 15.39
N SER A 57 11.53 -19.07 16.56
CA SER A 57 12.09 -20.00 17.55
C SER A 57 11.01 -20.82 18.27
N LYS A 58 9.72 -20.65 17.93
CA LYS A 58 8.56 -21.30 18.56
C LYS A 58 8.45 -21.10 20.08
N ARG A 59 9.15 -20.10 20.64
CA ARG A 59 9.12 -19.78 22.07
C ARG A 59 7.75 -19.23 22.50
N MET A 60 7.05 -18.53 21.60
CA MET A 60 5.74 -17.95 21.88
C MET A 60 4.79 -17.94 20.68
N GLY A 61 3.49 -17.94 20.96
CA GLY A 61 2.45 -17.80 19.93
C GLY A 61 2.15 -16.35 19.55
N TYR A 62 1.57 -16.15 18.36
CA TYR A 62 1.25 -14.83 17.80
C TYR A 62 0.45 -13.91 18.73
N LYS A 63 -0.52 -14.45 19.48
CA LYS A 63 -1.36 -13.66 20.39
C LYS A 63 -0.54 -13.12 21.57
N LYS A 64 0.30 -13.97 22.17
CA LYS A 64 1.16 -13.60 23.30
C LYS A 64 2.23 -12.61 22.88
N ALA A 65 2.86 -12.81 21.72
CA ALA A 65 3.86 -11.90 21.17
C ALA A 65 3.29 -10.50 20.88
N ALA A 66 2.11 -10.44 20.26
CA ALA A 66 1.47 -9.18 19.93
C ALA A 66 1.18 -8.32 21.17
N LEU A 67 0.76 -8.95 22.27
CA LEU A 67 0.49 -8.26 23.54
C LEU A 67 1.79 -7.79 24.22
N LEU A 68 2.80 -8.67 24.26
CA LEU A 68 4.05 -8.39 24.97
C LEU A 68 4.88 -7.28 24.30
N TYR A 69 4.93 -7.29 22.97
CA TYR A 69 5.71 -6.32 22.19
C TYR A 69 4.89 -5.11 21.69
N GLY A 70 3.60 -5.04 22.01
CA GLY A 70 2.72 -3.94 21.57
C GLY A 70 2.57 -3.84 20.04
N VAL A 71 2.72 -4.96 19.32
CA VAL A 71 2.70 -5.00 17.85
C VAL A 71 1.37 -5.55 17.30
N PRO A 72 0.89 -5.07 16.13
CA PRO A 72 -0.35 -5.60 15.57
C PRO A 72 -0.22 -7.07 15.15
N ARG A 73 -1.08 -7.93 15.72
CA ARG A 73 -1.08 -9.39 15.46
C ARG A 73 -1.16 -9.76 13.99
N THR A 74 -2.03 -9.10 13.22
CA THR A 74 -2.24 -9.40 11.79
C THR A 74 -1.01 -9.04 10.95
N THR A 75 -0.35 -7.93 11.28
CA THR A 75 0.91 -7.52 10.67
C THR A 75 2.01 -8.53 11.00
N LEU A 76 2.15 -8.90 12.27
CA LEU A 76 3.14 -9.86 12.75
C LEU A 76 2.99 -11.21 12.02
N TYR A 77 1.77 -11.74 11.93
CA TYR A 77 1.48 -12.96 11.19
C TYR A 77 1.92 -12.89 9.72
N ARG A 78 1.64 -11.78 9.03
CA ARG A 78 2.04 -11.59 7.63
C ARG A 78 3.56 -11.48 7.45
N LEU A 79 4.26 -10.86 8.41
CA LEU A 79 5.72 -10.74 8.38
C LEU A 79 6.40 -12.09 8.64
N CYS A 80 5.87 -12.88 9.58
CA CYS A 80 6.41 -14.21 9.87
C CYS A 80 6.32 -15.20 8.69
N GLN A 81 5.40 -14.99 7.75
CA GLN A 81 5.30 -15.78 6.51
C GLN A 81 6.39 -15.44 5.48
N LEU A 82 7.09 -14.31 5.62
CA LEU A 82 8.18 -13.96 4.70
C LEU A 82 9.45 -14.73 5.08
N HIS A 83 10.19 -15.16 4.06
CA HIS A 83 11.50 -15.79 4.22
C HIS A 83 12.59 -14.70 4.19
N GLY A 84 13.56 -14.78 5.08
CA GLY A 84 14.66 -13.81 5.19
C GLY A 84 14.98 -13.40 6.64
N PRO A 85 16.05 -12.62 6.84
CA PRO A 85 16.42 -12.09 8.15
C PRO A 85 15.35 -11.13 8.69
N ALA A 86 15.15 -11.11 10.01
CA ALA A 86 14.08 -10.34 10.64
C ALA A 86 14.18 -8.83 10.35
N GLU A 87 15.40 -8.31 10.23
CA GLU A 87 15.68 -6.90 9.93
C GLU A 87 15.15 -6.43 8.56
N GLU A 88 15.30 -7.26 7.53
CA GLU A 88 14.83 -6.95 6.18
C GLU A 88 13.30 -7.01 6.13
N ILE A 89 12.73 -8.01 6.81
CA ILE A 89 11.28 -8.22 6.89
C ILE A 89 10.58 -7.03 7.55
N VAL A 90 11.13 -6.51 8.64
CA VAL A 90 10.59 -5.33 9.33
C VAL A 90 10.57 -4.08 8.42
N LYS A 91 11.58 -3.90 7.57
CA LYS A 91 11.64 -2.79 6.61
C LYS A 91 10.65 -2.95 5.44
N THR A 92 10.10 -4.14 5.25
CA THR A 92 9.24 -4.46 4.12
C THR A 92 7.88 -3.77 4.25
N LYS A 93 7.52 -2.92 3.28
CA LYS A 93 6.22 -2.20 3.30
C LYS A 93 5.07 -3.16 2.98
N LEU A 94 4.33 -3.59 4.00
CA LEU A 94 3.10 -4.37 3.83
C LEU A 94 1.98 -3.51 3.21
N GLY A 95 1.80 -3.66 1.90
CA GLY A 95 0.68 -3.08 1.15
C GLY A 95 -0.57 -3.96 1.18
N ARG A 96 -1.68 -3.42 0.66
CA ARG A 96 -2.82 -4.26 0.25
C ARG A 96 -2.29 -5.20 -0.85
N PRO A 97 -2.37 -6.53 -0.67
CA PRO A 97 -1.91 -7.45 -1.69
C PRO A 97 -2.69 -7.15 -2.98
N PHE A 98 -1.97 -7.01 -4.08
CA PHE A 98 -2.61 -6.80 -5.37
C PHE A 98 -3.19 -8.14 -5.82
N HIS A 99 -4.51 -8.31 -5.66
CA HIS A 99 -5.21 -9.51 -6.13
C HIS A 99 -5.27 -9.49 -7.66
N PHE A 100 -4.36 -10.21 -8.31
CA PHE A 100 -4.38 -10.46 -9.74
C PHE A 100 -4.60 -11.96 -9.94
N THR A 101 -5.84 -12.37 -10.17
CA THR A 101 -6.14 -13.71 -10.64
C THR A 101 -5.78 -13.77 -12.12
N TYR A 102 -4.62 -14.37 -12.40
CA TYR A 102 -4.27 -15.31 -13.46
C TYR A 102 -2.76 -15.24 -13.69
N GLY A 103 -2.09 -16.37 -13.40
CA GLY A 103 -0.77 -16.76 -13.90
C GLY A 103 0.33 -15.69 -13.89
N GLY A 104 1.06 -15.60 -12.79
CA GLY A 104 2.47 -15.19 -12.82
C GLY A 104 2.76 -13.76 -13.29
N ILE A 105 2.59 -12.78 -12.42
CA ILE A 105 3.17 -11.45 -12.65
C ILE A 105 3.88 -10.96 -11.38
N ARG A 106 5.07 -11.52 -11.12
CA ARG A 106 6.01 -10.97 -10.13
C ARG A 106 6.97 -9.92 -10.73
N GLN A 107 6.93 -9.66 -12.04
CA GLN A 107 7.98 -8.86 -12.72
C GLN A 107 7.44 -7.90 -13.81
N ILE A 108 6.43 -7.06 -13.53
CA ILE A 108 6.26 -5.84 -14.36
C ILE A 108 7.02 -4.71 -13.68
N LYS A 109 8.33 -4.66 -13.92
CA LYS A 109 9.08 -3.41 -13.75
C LYS A 109 8.47 -2.40 -14.72
N ARG A 110 8.28 -1.16 -14.27
CA ARG A 110 7.75 -0.02 -15.07
C ARG A 110 8.66 0.23 -16.29
N LYS A 111 8.53 -0.56 -17.36
CA LYS A 111 9.19 -0.27 -18.63
C LYS A 111 8.46 0.91 -19.27
N LYS A 112 9.19 2.01 -19.46
CA LYS A 112 8.75 3.11 -20.32
C LYS A 112 8.86 2.59 -21.75
N PHE A 113 7.74 2.45 -22.46
CA PHE A 113 7.74 2.12 -23.88
C PHE A 113 7.59 3.42 -24.66
N LEU A 114 8.49 3.67 -25.60
CA LEU A 114 8.34 4.69 -26.63
C LEU A 114 7.41 4.12 -27.69
N HIS A 115 6.28 4.79 -27.93
CA HIS A 115 5.43 4.52 -29.07
C HIS A 115 5.18 5.86 -29.76
N ASN A 116 5.60 5.98 -31.02
CA ASN A 116 5.45 7.17 -31.86
C ASN A 116 5.96 8.47 -31.21
N GLY A 117 7.19 8.46 -30.66
CA GLY A 117 7.86 9.67 -30.18
C GLY A 117 7.30 10.34 -28.92
N HIS A 118 6.17 9.87 -28.37
CA HIS A 118 5.56 10.46 -27.18
C HIS A 118 5.63 9.56 -25.94
N TYR A 119 6.19 10.08 -24.85
CA TYR A 119 6.19 9.43 -23.53
C TYR A 119 4.76 9.35 -22.96
N LYS A 120 4.03 8.25 -23.21
CA LYS A 120 2.79 7.98 -22.50
C LYS A 120 3.06 7.13 -21.26
N ARG A 121 2.74 7.67 -20.07
CA ARG A 121 2.61 6.86 -18.84
C ARG A 121 1.55 5.80 -19.13
N THR A 122 1.94 4.52 -19.16
CA THR A 122 0.99 3.43 -19.36
C THR A 122 0.08 3.32 -18.13
N THR A 123 -1.12 3.88 -18.23
CA THR A 123 -2.18 3.64 -17.26
C THR A 123 -2.57 2.16 -17.27
N ARG A 124 -3.06 1.65 -16.13
CA ARG A 124 -3.38 0.23 -15.90
C ARG A 124 -4.26 -0.41 -16.98
N LYS A 125 -5.14 0.37 -17.61
CA LYS A 125 -6.00 -0.05 -18.73
C LYS A 125 -5.22 -0.29 -20.04
N ASN A 126 -4.20 0.53 -20.31
CA ASN A 126 -3.38 0.43 -21.53
C ASN A 126 -2.46 -0.80 -21.50
N LEU A 127 -1.95 -1.18 -20.33
CA LEU A 127 -1.18 -2.42 -20.17
C LEU A 127 -2.00 -3.67 -20.50
N LYS A 128 -3.27 -3.73 -20.07
CA LYS A 128 -4.17 -4.84 -20.40
C LYS A 128 -4.41 -4.97 -21.91
N ARG A 129 -4.67 -3.84 -22.59
CA ARG A 129 -4.90 -3.80 -24.04
C ARG A 129 -3.65 -4.21 -24.82
N LEU A 130 -2.48 -3.70 -24.43
CA LEU A 130 -1.18 -4.06 -25.02
C LEU A 130 -0.83 -5.54 -24.83
N MET A 131 -1.08 -6.11 -23.65
CA MET A 131 -0.81 -7.52 -23.39
C MET A 131 -1.77 -8.45 -24.15
N MET A 132 -3.03 -8.07 -24.32
CA MET A 132 -3.95 -8.81 -25.19
C MET A 132 -3.47 -8.80 -26.65
N ILE A 133 -3.09 -7.64 -27.18
CA ILE A 133 -2.59 -7.52 -28.55
C ILE A 133 -1.32 -8.37 -28.74
N LYS A 134 -0.39 -8.33 -27.79
CA LYS A 134 0.86 -9.11 -27.85
C LYS A 134 0.59 -10.63 -27.83
N SER A 135 -0.35 -11.08 -27.00
CA SER A 135 -0.75 -12.50 -26.96
C SER A 135 -1.42 -12.96 -28.26
N VAL A 136 -2.17 -12.08 -28.93
CA VAL A 136 -2.73 -12.38 -30.24
C VAL A 136 -1.59 -12.48 -31.26
N VAL A 137 -0.71 -11.48 -31.36
CA VAL A 137 0.43 -11.51 -32.30
C VAL A 137 1.32 -12.74 -32.11
N GLU A 138 1.64 -13.13 -30.88
CA GLU A 138 2.45 -14.32 -30.58
C GLU A 138 1.73 -15.64 -30.93
N LYS A 139 0.38 -15.68 -30.90
CA LYS A 139 -0.39 -16.84 -31.37
C LYS A 139 -0.40 -16.93 -32.89
N TRP A 140 -0.54 -15.79 -33.58
CA TRP A 140 -0.52 -15.74 -35.04
C TRP A 140 0.87 -16.06 -35.61
N ALA A 141 1.95 -15.66 -34.93
CA ALA A 141 3.33 -15.97 -35.31
C ALA A 141 3.74 -17.45 -35.12
N LYS A 142 2.89 -18.28 -34.50
CA LYS A 142 3.11 -19.74 -34.35
C LYS A 142 2.35 -20.57 -35.38
N ILE A 143 1.49 -19.93 -36.16
CA ILE A 143 0.64 -20.56 -37.18
C ILE A 143 1.25 -20.35 -38.58
N ALA A 144 2.17 -19.40 -38.73
CA ALA A 144 3.02 -19.21 -39.91
C ALA A 144 4.36 -19.93 -39.70
#